data_AF-A0A6N7EEZ5-F1
#
_entry.id   AF-A0A6N7EEZ5-F1
#
_cell.length_a   1.000
_cell.length_b   1.000
_cell.length_c   1.000
_cell.angle_alpha   90.00
_cell.angle_beta   90.00
_cell.angle_gamma   90.00
#
_symmetry.space_group_name_H-M   'P 1'
#
loop_
_entity.id
_entity.type
_entity.pdbx_description
1 polymer ?
#
loop_
_entity_poly.entity_id
_entity_poly.type
_entity_poly.pdbx_seq_one_letter_code
_entity_poly.pdbx_strand_id
1 'polypeptide(L)'
;MKATGVTPQPNAVFPEVEELRLLLIRLHRRPELWRSDPAALGLLEHCRIKYAPLARRFGQRPEDARRVAFELLRAFGTRWGNDPWGSLTRGMRIALMTAQFEDALLCGRNQASHLLTSRSLRDVARFGEHEHLQRHVENTLALNPANNDEAARHTEATAAFVAVEKIVGDAISVLAACGWPARVAEHAIGLIAARLIETGNRRRAHENLRHDRQTAHMLGLEHGSWCALLTAVLGTPDLKWEHTASGHGLLRRVAGGMPADEVLLDVRLVATLVAAAPEHDNPTPRSHEHAHGRKVAAHA
;
A
#
# COMPACT_ATOMS: atom_id res chain seq x y z
N MET A 1 34.13 -40.77 33.97
CA MET A 1 33.48 -39.43 34.03
C MET A 1 32.05 -39.59 33.55
N LYS A 2 31.10 -39.08 34.35
CA LYS A 2 29.69 -39.50 34.35
C LYS A 2 28.98 -39.25 33.02
N ALA A 3 28.33 -40.31 32.51
CA ALA A 3 27.31 -40.22 31.49
C ALA A 3 26.07 -39.54 32.08
N THR A 4 25.77 -38.31 31.65
CA THR A 4 24.48 -37.68 31.89
C THR A 4 23.50 -38.23 30.85
N GLY A 5 22.83 -39.32 31.22
CA GLY A 5 21.63 -39.77 30.55
C GLY A 5 20.53 -38.73 30.77
N VAL A 6 20.25 -37.93 29.75
CA VAL A 6 19.06 -37.08 29.71
C VAL A 6 17.91 -37.97 29.24
N THR A 7 17.12 -38.46 30.20
CA THR A 7 15.83 -39.09 29.95
C THR A 7 14.92 -38.07 29.27
N PRO A 8 14.21 -38.43 28.17
CA PRO A 8 13.42 -37.46 27.42
C PRO A 8 12.16 -37.10 28.20
N GLN A 9 12.13 -35.89 28.76
CA GLN A 9 10.92 -35.35 29.38
C GLN A 9 9.95 -34.88 28.27
N PRO A 10 8.69 -35.34 28.26
CA PRO A 10 7.68 -34.97 27.26
C PRO A 10 7.18 -33.52 27.39
N ASN A 11 7.87 -32.70 28.18
CA ASN A 11 7.53 -31.32 28.51
C ASN A 11 8.79 -30.44 28.56
N ALA A 12 9.74 -30.68 27.66
CA ALA A 12 10.90 -29.80 27.51
C ALA A 12 10.43 -28.43 27.00
N VAL A 13 10.09 -27.54 27.92
CA VAL A 13 10.10 -26.11 27.69
C VAL A 13 11.55 -25.79 27.35
N PHE A 14 11.80 -25.16 26.20
CA PHE A 14 13.15 -24.71 25.77
C PHE A 14 13.29 -23.20 25.99
N PRO A 15 13.29 -22.70 27.24
CA PRO A 15 13.32 -21.27 27.49
C PRO A 15 14.71 -20.67 27.20
N GLU A 16 15.79 -21.45 27.31
CA GLU A 16 17.15 -20.96 27.11
C GLU A 16 17.61 -21.03 25.64
N VAL A 17 18.19 -19.92 25.18
CA VAL A 17 18.74 -19.73 23.84
C VAL A 17 19.82 -20.76 23.51
N GLU A 18 20.65 -21.13 24.49
CA GLU A 18 21.78 -22.04 24.29
C GLU A 18 21.35 -23.50 24.15
N GLU A 19 20.31 -23.93 24.89
CA GLU A 19 19.75 -25.27 24.79
C GLU A 19 19.17 -25.53 23.39
N LEU A 20 18.44 -24.54 22.85
CA LEU A 20 17.93 -24.60 21.48
C LEU A 20 19.08 -24.69 20.47
N ARG A 21 20.14 -23.89 20.65
CA ARG A 21 21.30 -23.88 19.75
C ARG A 21 22.00 -25.24 19.72
N LEU A 22 22.24 -25.84 20.89
CA LEU A 22 22.85 -27.17 21.01
C LEU A 22 21.99 -28.25 20.36
N LEU A 23 20.67 -28.21 20.57
CA LEU A 23 19.74 -29.12 19.92
C LEU A 23 19.78 -28.97 18.39
N LEU A 24 19.77 -27.75 17.87
CA LEU A 24 19.83 -27.49 16.42
C LEU A 24 21.16 -27.93 15.80
N ILE A 25 22.29 -27.77 16.50
CA ILE A 25 23.59 -28.29 16.05
C ILE A 25 23.56 -29.82 15.98
N ARG A 26 22.98 -30.48 17.00
CA ARG A 26 22.84 -31.95 17.02
C ARG A 26 21.96 -32.44 15.86
N LEU A 27 20.80 -31.82 15.67
CA LEU A 27 19.85 -32.16 14.60
C LEU A 27 20.40 -31.84 13.20
N HIS A 28 21.27 -30.84 13.06
CA HIS A 28 21.93 -30.54 11.79
C HIS A 28 22.98 -31.59 11.42
N ARG A 29 23.75 -32.09 12.40
CA ARG A 29 24.73 -33.17 12.20
C ARG A 29 24.07 -34.51 11.88
N ARG A 30 22.84 -34.72 12.36
CA ARG A 30 22.07 -35.96 12.21
C ARG A 30 20.62 -35.67 11.82
N PRO A 31 20.33 -35.41 10.54
CA PRO A 31 19.00 -35.07 10.06
C PRO A 31 17.93 -36.15 10.32
N GLU A 32 18.34 -37.41 10.45
CA GLU A 32 17.49 -38.55 10.79
C GLU A 32 16.77 -38.39 12.14
N LEU A 33 17.39 -37.66 13.08
CA LEU A 33 16.84 -37.44 14.42
C LEU A 33 15.56 -36.60 14.40
N TRP A 34 15.27 -35.84 13.35
CA TRP A 34 14.01 -35.10 13.24
C TRP A 34 12.76 -35.99 13.30
N ARG A 35 12.86 -37.27 12.91
CA ARG A 35 11.73 -38.22 12.93
C ARG A 35 11.63 -39.01 14.24
N SER A 36 12.76 -39.27 14.89
CA SER A 36 12.85 -40.25 15.98
C SER A 36 13.16 -39.64 17.34
N ASP A 37 13.74 -38.43 17.38
CA ASP A 37 14.13 -37.78 18.62
C ASP A 37 12.91 -37.10 19.27
N PRO A 38 12.51 -37.50 20.50
CA PRO A 38 11.41 -36.88 21.21
C PRO A 38 11.65 -35.38 21.46
N ALA A 39 12.91 -34.93 21.57
CA ALA A 39 13.21 -33.50 21.73
C ALA A 39 12.89 -32.71 20.46
N ALA A 40 13.13 -33.27 19.27
CA ALA A 40 12.78 -32.63 18.00
C ALA A 40 11.27 -32.58 17.78
N LEU A 41 10.56 -33.67 18.13
CA LEU A 41 9.10 -33.71 18.07
C LEU A 41 8.46 -32.72 19.05
N GLY A 42 8.96 -32.67 20.29
CA GLY A 42 8.52 -31.69 21.30
C GLY A 42 8.78 -30.25 20.88
N LEU A 43 9.92 -29.97 20.23
CA LEU A 43 10.23 -28.63 19.69
C LEU A 43 9.25 -28.21 18.59
N LEU A 44 8.92 -29.12 17.65
CA LEU A 44 7.96 -28.82 16.58
C LEU A 44 6.55 -28.61 17.13
N GLU A 45 6.15 -29.39 18.13
CA GLU A 45 4.85 -29.23 18.79
C GLU A 45 4.77 -27.93 19.58
N HIS A 46 5.84 -27.57 20.29
CA HIS A 46 5.96 -26.26 20.93
C HIS A 46 5.84 -25.12 19.91
N CYS A 47 6.52 -25.22 18.76
CA CYS A 47 6.40 -24.22 17.69
C CYS A 47 4.98 -24.13 17.13
N ARG A 48 4.30 -25.28 16.96
CA ARG A 48 2.90 -25.34 16.52
C ARG A 48 2.00 -24.54 17.47
N ILE A 49 2.11 -24.78 18.77
CA ILE A 49 1.30 -24.10 19.79
C ILE A 49 1.67 -22.61 19.87
N LYS A 50 2.97 -22.30 19.98
CA LYS A 50 3.48 -20.92 20.14
C LYS A 50 3.10 -20.01 18.97
N TYR A 51 3.16 -20.52 17.73
CA TYR A 51 2.85 -19.74 16.53
C TYR A 51 1.44 -19.98 16.00
N ALA A 52 0.59 -20.78 16.66
CA ALA A 52 -0.81 -20.97 16.27
C ALA A 52 -1.59 -19.63 16.19
N PRO A 53 -1.48 -18.70 17.14
CA PRO A 53 -2.16 -17.39 17.03
C PRO A 53 -1.66 -16.59 15.82
N LEU A 54 -0.35 -16.68 15.53
CA LEU A 54 0.26 -15.98 14.40
C LEU A 54 -0.20 -16.58 13.06
N ALA A 55 -0.32 -17.90 12.97
CA ALA A 55 -0.84 -18.58 11.78
C ALA A 55 -2.30 -18.17 11.52
N ARG A 56 -3.15 -18.18 12.56
CA ARG A 56 -4.55 -17.75 12.45
C ARG A 56 -4.68 -16.30 11.99
N ARG A 57 -3.82 -15.40 12.48
CA ARG A 57 -3.79 -13.99 12.06
C ARG A 57 -3.59 -13.84 10.55
N PHE A 58 -2.82 -14.72 9.93
CA PHE A 58 -2.55 -14.71 8.50
C PHE A 58 -3.42 -15.71 7.71
N GLY A 59 -4.50 -16.23 8.31
CA GLY A 59 -5.43 -17.17 7.66
C GLY A 59 -4.88 -18.59 7.47
N GLN A 60 -3.77 -18.93 8.12
CA GLN A 60 -3.09 -20.22 7.99
C GLN A 60 -3.46 -21.19 9.14
N ARG A 61 -3.35 -22.50 8.90
CA ARG A 61 -3.61 -23.51 9.93
C ARG A 61 -2.40 -23.64 10.88
N PRO A 62 -2.61 -24.00 12.16
CA PRO A 62 -1.51 -24.28 13.09
C PRO A 62 -0.51 -25.33 12.57
N GLU A 63 -0.98 -26.30 11.81
CA GLU A 63 -0.21 -27.40 11.23
C GLU A 63 0.72 -26.91 10.13
N ASP A 64 0.31 -25.86 9.41
CA ASP A 64 1.15 -25.14 8.45
C ASP A 64 2.28 -24.39 9.18
N ALA A 65 1.99 -23.85 10.38
CA ALA A 65 3.01 -23.22 11.22
C ALA A 65 4.10 -24.21 11.64
N ARG A 66 3.73 -25.45 11.99
CA ARG A 66 4.68 -26.52 12.30
C ARG A 66 5.60 -26.84 11.12
N ARG A 67 5.03 -26.94 9.91
CA ARG A 67 5.79 -27.21 8.68
C ARG A 67 6.78 -26.07 8.37
N VAL A 68 6.33 -24.82 8.49
CA VAL A 68 7.18 -23.65 8.27
C VAL A 68 8.29 -23.57 9.32
N ALA A 69 7.96 -23.82 10.59
CA ALA A 69 8.95 -23.85 11.66
C ALA A 69 10.04 -24.90 11.41
N PHE A 70 9.67 -26.10 10.93
CA PHE A 70 10.64 -27.13 10.57
C PHE A 70 11.68 -26.64 9.53
N GLU A 71 11.25 -25.97 8.46
CA GLU A 71 12.18 -25.44 7.45
C GLU A 71 13.07 -24.32 8.03
N LEU A 72 12.50 -23.44 8.85
CA LEU A 72 13.25 -22.35 9.46
C LEU A 72 14.26 -22.82 10.50
N LEU A 73 13.96 -23.87 11.27
CA LEU A 73 14.88 -24.47 12.24
C LEU A 73 16.08 -25.13 11.57
N ARG A 74 15.94 -25.59 10.32
CA ARG A 74 17.03 -26.15 9.51
C ARG A 74 17.92 -25.06 8.89
N ALA A 75 17.40 -23.85 8.75
CA ALA A 75 18.12 -22.74 8.14
C ALA A 75 19.34 -22.33 8.96
N PHE A 76 20.43 -21.97 8.27
CA PHE A 76 21.69 -21.54 8.88
C PHE A 76 21.50 -20.34 9.83
N GLY A 77 20.64 -19.38 9.45
CA GLY A 77 20.40 -18.15 10.22
C GLY A 77 19.77 -18.40 11.60
N THR A 78 18.90 -19.39 11.71
CA THR A 78 18.30 -19.76 13.01
C THR A 78 19.31 -20.44 13.92
N ARG A 79 20.23 -21.24 13.34
CA ARG A 79 21.25 -21.98 14.10
C ARG A 79 22.37 -21.07 14.64
N TRP A 80 22.83 -20.11 13.84
CA TRP A 80 23.97 -19.26 14.18
C TRP A 80 23.62 -17.82 14.53
N GLY A 81 22.33 -17.46 14.54
CA GLY A 81 21.89 -16.15 15.01
C GLY A 81 22.20 -15.95 16.50
N ASN A 82 22.49 -14.71 16.88
CA ASN A 82 22.70 -14.32 18.29
C ASN A 82 21.52 -14.76 19.17
N ASP A 83 20.31 -14.64 18.63
CA ASP A 83 19.06 -15.17 19.17
C ASP A 83 18.35 -16.08 18.13
N PRO A 84 18.42 -17.42 18.30
CA PRO A 84 17.70 -18.40 17.48
C PRO A 84 16.18 -18.22 17.53
N TRP A 85 15.62 -17.89 18.70
CA TRP A 85 14.18 -17.70 18.88
C TRP A 85 13.68 -16.43 18.18
N GLY A 86 14.45 -15.34 18.26
CA GLY A 86 14.19 -14.11 17.52
C GLY A 86 14.26 -14.31 16.01
N SER A 87 15.28 -15.03 15.55
CA SER A 87 15.45 -15.37 14.12
C SER A 87 14.31 -16.23 13.61
N LEU A 88 13.91 -17.26 14.37
CA LEU A 88 12.77 -18.12 14.07
C LEU A 88 11.46 -17.32 14.01
N THR A 89 11.22 -16.46 14.99
CA THR A 89 9.99 -15.64 15.07
C THR A 89 9.87 -14.68 13.89
N ARG A 90 10.98 -14.04 13.51
CA ARG A 90 11.04 -13.17 12.34
C ARG A 90 10.79 -13.95 11.05
N GLY A 91 11.45 -15.09 10.89
CA GLY A 91 11.25 -15.99 9.75
C GLY A 91 9.81 -16.49 9.64
N MET A 92 9.21 -16.90 10.77
CA MET A 92 7.82 -17.37 10.83
C MET A 92 6.85 -16.30 10.39
N ARG A 93 7.03 -15.06 10.83
CA ARG A 93 6.20 -13.93 10.40
C ARG A 93 6.27 -13.72 8.89
N ILE A 94 7.48 -13.69 8.32
CA ILE A 94 7.67 -13.50 6.88
C ILE A 94 7.05 -14.66 6.10
N ALA A 95 7.32 -15.90 6.49
CA ALA A 95 6.87 -17.08 5.78
C ALA A 95 5.34 -17.26 5.84
N LEU A 96 4.70 -17.04 7.00
CA LEU A 96 3.24 -17.10 7.12
C LEU A 96 2.55 -15.96 6.37
N MET A 97 3.13 -14.76 6.39
CA MET A 97 2.63 -13.64 5.59
C MET A 97 2.78 -13.94 4.09
N THR A 98 3.89 -14.56 3.68
CA THR A 98 4.11 -15.00 2.28
C THR A 98 3.04 -16.00 1.86
N ALA A 99 2.75 -16.99 2.71
CA ALA A 99 1.71 -17.99 2.44
C ALA A 99 0.33 -17.35 2.27
N GLN A 100 0.01 -16.33 3.07
CA GLN A 100 -1.22 -15.55 2.88
C GLN A 100 -1.26 -14.86 1.52
N PHE A 101 -0.14 -14.30 1.03
CA PHE A 101 -0.05 -13.73 -0.31
C PHE A 101 -0.18 -14.79 -1.41
N GLU A 102 0.44 -15.96 -1.23
CA GLU A 102 0.30 -17.10 -2.16
C GLU A 102 -1.18 -17.47 -2.33
N ASP A 103 -1.91 -17.65 -1.22
CA ASP A 103 -3.33 -18.03 -1.23
C ASP A 103 -4.24 -16.92 -1.75
N ALA A 104 -3.96 -15.66 -1.40
CA ALA A 104 -4.75 -14.51 -1.83
C ALA A 104 -4.64 -14.27 -3.34
N LEU A 105 -3.43 -14.42 -3.90
CA LEU A 105 -3.10 -14.11 -5.29
C LEU A 105 -3.01 -15.33 -6.20
N LEU A 106 -3.17 -16.55 -5.65
CA LEU A 106 -2.97 -17.81 -6.36
C LEU A 106 -1.63 -17.85 -7.11
N CYS A 107 -0.58 -17.32 -6.48
CA CYS A 107 0.73 -17.14 -7.09
C CYS A 107 1.81 -17.99 -6.40
N GLY A 108 2.92 -18.22 -7.12
CA GLY A 108 4.04 -18.98 -6.57
C GLY A 108 4.77 -18.26 -5.44
N ARG A 109 5.40 -19.01 -4.53
CA ARG A 109 6.10 -18.49 -3.33
C ARG A 109 7.13 -17.40 -3.61
N ASN A 110 7.91 -17.53 -4.69
CA ASN A 110 8.90 -16.53 -5.07
C ASN A 110 8.24 -15.20 -5.47
N GLN A 111 7.13 -15.28 -6.22
CA GLN A 111 6.36 -14.10 -6.61
C GLN A 111 5.71 -13.45 -5.39
N ALA A 112 5.08 -14.23 -4.52
CA ALA A 112 4.51 -13.75 -3.25
C ALA A 112 5.55 -13.06 -2.36
N SER A 113 6.77 -13.60 -2.30
CA SER A 113 7.88 -13.02 -1.53
C SER A 113 8.36 -11.67 -2.08
N HIS A 114 8.43 -11.52 -3.40
CA HIS A 114 8.72 -10.22 -4.00
C HIS A 114 7.61 -9.20 -3.71
N LEU A 115 6.35 -9.63 -3.78
CA LEU A 115 5.20 -8.75 -3.52
C LEU A 115 5.12 -8.28 -2.07
N LEU A 116 5.59 -9.05 -1.09
CA LEU A 116 5.71 -8.59 0.30
C LEU A 116 6.56 -7.32 0.46
N THR A 117 7.54 -7.14 -0.42
CA THR A 117 8.47 -6.00 -0.37
C THR A 117 7.87 -4.76 -1.06
N SER A 118 7.07 -4.98 -2.11
CA SER A 118 6.59 -3.91 -2.99
C SER A 118 5.10 -3.57 -2.82
N ARG A 119 4.28 -4.43 -2.20
CA ARG A 119 2.82 -4.32 -2.20
C ARG A 119 2.20 -4.75 -0.86
N SER A 120 1.14 -4.07 -0.42
CA SER A 120 0.35 -4.45 0.75
C SER A 120 -0.78 -5.41 0.35
N LEU A 121 -1.14 -6.41 1.17
CA LEU A 121 -2.33 -7.26 0.90
C LEU A 121 -3.62 -6.47 0.79
N ARG A 122 -3.68 -5.29 1.43
CA ARG A 122 -4.80 -4.35 1.28
C ARG A 122 -4.94 -3.78 -0.14
N ASP A 123 -3.91 -3.89 -0.98
CA ASP A 123 -3.91 -3.43 -2.38
C ASP A 123 -4.38 -4.53 -3.36
N VAL A 124 -4.83 -5.68 -2.83
CA VAL A 124 -5.35 -6.82 -3.58
C VAL A 124 -6.75 -7.15 -3.04
N ALA A 125 -7.68 -6.22 -3.21
CA ALA A 125 -9.08 -6.55 -3.07
C ALA A 125 -9.47 -7.48 -4.23
N ARG A 126 -10.07 -8.65 -3.95
CA ARG A 126 -10.73 -9.43 -5.01
C ARG A 126 -11.88 -8.57 -5.55
N PHE A 127 -12.12 -8.64 -6.87
CA PHE A 127 -13.37 -8.12 -7.43
C PHE A 127 -14.55 -8.78 -6.68
N GLY A 128 -15.25 -7.99 -5.86
CA GLY A 128 -16.30 -8.45 -4.93
C GLY A 128 -16.06 -8.13 -3.44
N GLU A 129 -14.82 -7.87 -3.00
CA GLU A 129 -14.53 -7.61 -1.57
C GLU A 129 -14.90 -6.20 -1.09
N HIS A 130 -15.16 -5.28 -2.02
CA HIS A 130 -15.53 -3.91 -1.69
C HIS A 130 -16.89 -3.84 -0.99
N GLU A 131 -17.75 -4.85 -1.15
CA GLU A 131 -19.07 -4.90 -0.49
C GLU A 131 -18.95 -5.26 1.01
N HIS A 132 -17.93 -6.04 1.39
CA HIS A 132 -17.69 -6.37 2.80
C HIS A 132 -16.70 -5.44 3.48
N LEU A 133 -15.83 -4.75 2.75
CA LEU A 133 -15.02 -3.67 3.31
C LEU A 133 -15.89 -2.51 3.79
N GLN A 134 -16.96 -2.19 3.05
CA GLN A 134 -17.93 -1.17 3.45
C GLN A 134 -18.61 -1.57 4.78
N ARG A 135 -19.15 -2.80 4.84
CA ARG A 135 -19.76 -3.35 6.08
C ARG A 135 -18.75 -3.57 7.21
N HIS A 136 -17.50 -3.86 6.92
CA HIS A 136 -16.47 -4.05 7.94
C HIS A 136 -16.00 -2.70 8.49
N VAL A 137 -15.84 -1.67 7.66
CA VAL A 137 -15.57 -0.30 8.12
C VAL A 137 -16.72 0.21 8.97
N GLU A 138 -17.97 0.00 8.54
CA GLU A 138 -19.18 0.33 9.32
C GLU A 138 -19.22 -0.43 10.66
N ASN A 139 -18.93 -1.73 10.67
CA ASN A 139 -18.97 -2.54 11.91
C ASN A 139 -17.76 -2.35 12.82
N THR A 140 -16.58 -2.01 12.29
CA THR A 140 -15.37 -1.75 13.10
C THR A 140 -15.47 -0.39 13.79
N LEU A 141 -16.19 0.56 13.18
CA LEU A 141 -16.58 1.81 13.81
C LEU A 141 -17.66 1.59 14.89
N ALA A 142 -18.56 0.61 14.70
CA ALA A 142 -19.65 0.32 15.63
C ALA A 142 -19.28 -0.55 16.85
N LEU A 143 -18.22 -1.36 16.78
CA LEU A 143 -17.92 -2.39 17.81
C LEU A 143 -16.70 -2.10 18.69
N ASN A 144 -16.31 -0.84 18.86
CA ASN A 144 -15.19 -0.47 19.73
C ASN A 144 -15.71 -0.02 21.12
N PRO A 145 -15.75 -0.90 22.15
CA PRO A 145 -16.37 -0.61 23.45
C PRO A 145 -15.59 0.37 24.34
N ALA A 146 -14.48 0.96 23.84
CA ALA A 146 -13.72 1.98 24.54
C ALA A 146 -14.17 3.42 24.23
N ASN A 147 -15.25 3.58 23.46
CA ASN A 147 -15.51 4.80 22.71
C ASN A 147 -16.95 5.37 22.92
N ASN A 148 -17.49 5.28 24.14
CA ASN A 148 -18.85 5.76 24.48
C ASN A 148 -18.96 7.30 24.67
N ASP A 149 -18.55 8.10 23.68
CA ASP A 149 -18.86 9.53 23.60
C ASP A 149 -19.36 9.85 22.18
N GLU A 150 -20.55 9.37 21.86
CA GLU A 150 -21.12 9.34 20.50
C GLU A 150 -21.61 10.72 20.02
N ALA A 151 -21.95 11.62 20.95
CA ALA A 151 -22.42 12.97 20.63
C ALA A 151 -21.31 13.94 20.22
N ALA A 152 -20.09 13.79 20.77
CA ALA A 152 -18.94 14.65 20.43
C ALA A 152 -18.28 14.25 19.10
N ARG A 153 -18.32 12.96 18.75
CA ARG A 153 -17.73 12.47 17.49
C ARG A 153 -18.58 12.73 16.26
N HIS A 154 -19.91 12.78 16.36
CA HIS A 154 -20.74 13.15 15.22
C HIS A 154 -20.47 14.60 14.80
N THR A 155 -20.28 15.51 15.75
CA THR A 155 -19.86 16.90 15.49
C THR A 155 -18.44 17.00 14.97
N GLU A 156 -17.48 16.26 15.53
CA GLU A 156 -16.09 16.24 15.04
C GLU A 156 -15.95 15.57 13.66
N ALA A 157 -16.67 14.48 13.39
CA ALA A 157 -16.69 13.83 12.08
C ALA A 157 -17.36 14.71 11.02
N THR A 158 -18.41 15.43 11.38
CA THR A 158 -19.04 16.42 10.49
C THR A 158 -18.09 17.59 10.22
N ALA A 159 -17.39 18.09 11.24
CA ALA A 159 -16.40 19.15 11.08
C ALA A 159 -15.20 18.70 10.21
N ALA A 160 -14.71 17.48 10.39
CA ALA A 160 -13.66 16.89 9.56
C ALA A 160 -14.13 16.71 8.11
N PHE A 161 -15.37 16.26 7.89
CA PHE A 161 -15.96 16.14 6.56
C PHE A 161 -16.06 17.49 5.85
N VAL A 162 -16.58 18.52 6.53
CA VAL A 162 -16.66 19.89 6.01
C VAL A 162 -15.27 20.47 5.70
N ALA A 163 -14.27 20.19 6.55
CA ALA A 163 -12.90 20.62 6.31
C ALA A 163 -12.30 19.95 5.06
N VAL A 164 -12.55 18.65 4.86
CA VAL A 164 -12.10 17.92 3.66
C VAL A 164 -12.80 18.44 2.41
N GLU A 165 -14.11 18.66 2.47
CA GLU A 165 -14.90 19.21 1.36
C GLU A 165 -14.38 20.60 0.96
N LYS A 166 -14.06 21.45 1.94
CA LYS A 166 -13.40 22.74 1.70
C LYS A 166 -12.03 22.58 1.03
N ILE A 167 -11.18 21.69 1.53
CA ILE A 167 -9.84 21.44 0.95
C ILE A 167 -9.95 20.97 -0.51
N VAL A 168 -10.90 20.09 -0.80
CA VAL A 168 -11.18 19.61 -2.16
C VAL A 168 -11.71 20.74 -3.04
N GLY A 169 -12.65 21.55 -2.55
CA GLY A 169 -13.19 22.72 -3.27
C GLY A 169 -12.14 23.78 -3.59
N ASP A 170 -11.24 24.07 -2.63
CA ASP A 170 -10.13 25.00 -2.81
C ASP A 170 -9.15 24.47 -3.87
N ALA A 171 -8.85 23.16 -3.87
CA ALA A 171 -8.00 22.54 -4.89
C ALA A 171 -8.64 22.59 -6.29
N ILE A 172 -9.95 22.32 -6.40
CA ILE A 172 -10.70 22.44 -7.67
C ILE A 172 -10.66 23.88 -8.18
N SER A 173 -10.82 24.86 -7.29
CA SER A 173 -10.76 26.29 -7.63
C SER A 173 -9.39 26.69 -8.20
N VAL A 174 -8.30 26.15 -7.64
CA VAL A 174 -6.94 26.36 -8.15
C VAL A 174 -6.77 25.76 -9.56
N LEU A 175 -7.27 24.55 -9.80
CA LEU A 175 -7.23 23.93 -11.13
C LEU A 175 -8.04 24.74 -12.15
N ALA A 176 -9.24 25.18 -11.77
CA ALA A 176 -10.10 26.01 -12.62
C ALA A 176 -9.42 27.34 -12.99
N ALA A 177 -8.74 27.98 -12.02
CA ALA A 177 -7.94 29.19 -12.28
C ALA A 177 -6.75 28.93 -13.22
N CYS A 178 -6.24 27.70 -13.28
CA CYS A 178 -5.19 27.27 -14.21
C CYS A 178 -5.73 26.85 -15.60
N GLY A 179 -7.02 27.07 -15.89
CA GLY A 179 -7.62 26.77 -17.19
C GLY A 179 -8.17 25.36 -17.34
N TRP A 180 -8.34 24.61 -16.25
CA TRP A 180 -8.94 23.27 -16.32
C TRP A 180 -10.46 23.35 -16.46
N PRO A 181 -11.10 22.52 -17.31
CA PRO A 181 -12.55 22.39 -17.33
C PRO A 181 -13.06 21.94 -15.95
N ALA A 182 -14.08 22.61 -15.42
CA ALA A 182 -14.60 22.35 -14.07
C ALA A 182 -14.89 20.87 -13.79
N ARG A 183 -15.57 20.19 -14.73
CA ARG A 183 -15.86 18.75 -14.62
C ARG A 183 -14.62 17.86 -14.58
N VAL A 184 -13.57 18.22 -15.33
CA VAL A 184 -12.32 17.45 -15.37
C VAL A 184 -11.53 17.68 -14.08
N ALA A 185 -11.49 18.92 -13.58
CA ALA A 185 -10.87 19.26 -12.31
C ALA A 185 -11.54 18.55 -11.12
N GLU A 186 -12.88 18.59 -11.04
CA GLU A 186 -13.68 17.87 -10.05
C GLU A 186 -13.38 16.36 -10.07
N HIS A 187 -13.41 15.76 -11.26
CA HIS A 187 -13.20 14.32 -11.40
C HIS A 187 -11.75 13.92 -11.07
N ALA A 188 -10.76 14.68 -11.53
CA ALA A 188 -9.36 14.41 -11.26
C ALA A 188 -9.03 14.51 -9.76
N ILE A 189 -9.47 15.59 -9.10
CA ILE A 189 -9.25 15.76 -7.65
C ILE A 189 -10.03 14.70 -6.86
N GLY A 190 -11.26 14.39 -7.25
CA GLY A 190 -12.06 13.34 -6.63
C GLY A 190 -11.39 11.96 -6.69
N LEU A 191 -10.82 11.59 -7.85
CA LEU A 191 -10.06 10.34 -8.01
C LEU A 191 -8.79 10.32 -7.16
N ILE A 192 -8.05 11.43 -7.12
CA ILE A 192 -6.85 11.54 -6.27
C ILE A 192 -7.21 11.41 -4.79
N ALA A 193 -8.27 12.07 -4.34
CA ALA A 193 -8.76 12.02 -2.96
C ALA A 193 -9.24 10.61 -2.59
N ALA A 194 -10.02 9.96 -3.45
CA ALA A 194 -10.47 8.58 -3.25
C ALA A 194 -9.29 7.63 -3.06
N ARG A 195 -8.25 7.76 -3.91
CA ARG A 195 -7.04 6.93 -3.82
C ARG A 195 -6.18 7.24 -2.61
N LEU A 196 -6.16 8.48 -2.13
CA LEU A 196 -5.53 8.83 -0.87
C LEU A 196 -6.24 8.19 0.33
N ILE A 197 -7.58 8.19 0.33
CA ILE A 197 -8.40 7.56 1.37
C ILE A 197 -8.17 6.04 1.38
N GLU A 198 -8.20 5.41 0.22
CA GLU A 198 -8.00 3.96 0.10
C GLU A 198 -6.60 3.50 0.55
N THR A 199 -5.55 4.24 0.16
CA THR A 199 -4.16 3.83 0.45
C THR A 199 -3.67 4.29 1.82
N GLY A 200 -4.23 5.36 2.38
CA GLY A 200 -3.79 6.00 3.62
C GLY A 200 -2.36 6.52 3.60
N ASN A 201 -1.70 6.56 2.42
CA ASN A 201 -0.31 6.98 2.27
C ASN A 201 -0.10 7.69 0.93
N ARG A 202 0.31 8.96 1.01
CA ARG A 202 0.59 9.85 -0.13
C ARG A 202 1.52 9.26 -1.19
N ARG A 203 2.64 8.64 -0.80
CA ARG A 203 3.62 8.09 -1.76
C ARG A 203 3.03 6.92 -2.53
N ARG A 204 2.27 6.05 -1.84
CA ARG A 204 1.60 4.91 -2.45
C ARG A 204 0.47 5.35 -3.38
N ALA A 205 -0.32 6.34 -2.98
CA ALA A 205 -1.33 6.94 -3.86
C ALA A 205 -0.68 7.49 -5.13
N HIS A 206 0.43 8.21 -5.01
CA HIS A 206 1.16 8.77 -6.14
C HIS A 206 1.70 7.68 -7.09
N GLU A 207 2.32 6.62 -6.56
CA GLU A 207 2.83 5.49 -7.36
C GLU A 207 1.71 4.72 -8.06
N ASN A 208 0.61 4.42 -7.35
CA ASN A 208 -0.54 3.72 -7.92
C ASN A 208 -1.17 4.52 -9.06
N LEU A 209 -1.43 5.81 -8.83
CA LEU A 209 -2.03 6.69 -9.83
C LEU A 209 -1.11 6.92 -11.03
N ARG A 210 0.21 6.98 -10.81
CA ARG A 210 1.20 7.05 -11.89
C ARG A 210 1.15 5.82 -12.78
N HIS A 211 0.86 4.64 -12.26
CA HIS A 211 0.75 3.42 -13.08
C HIS A 211 -0.61 3.24 -13.75
N ASP A 212 -1.64 3.95 -13.27
CA ASP A 212 -2.99 3.89 -13.82
C ASP A 212 -3.14 4.75 -15.08
N ARG A 213 -2.86 4.13 -16.23
CA ARG A 213 -3.06 4.76 -17.55
C ARG A 213 -4.52 4.91 -17.94
N GLN A 214 -5.41 4.07 -17.40
CA GLN A 214 -6.82 4.10 -17.75
C GLN A 214 -7.48 5.36 -17.20
N THR A 215 -7.14 5.75 -15.97
CA THR A 215 -7.62 6.99 -15.35
C THR A 215 -7.22 8.23 -16.15
N ALA A 216 -5.97 8.31 -16.62
CA ALA A 216 -5.53 9.42 -17.46
C ALA A 216 -6.35 9.50 -18.77
N HIS A 217 -6.60 8.35 -19.40
CA HIS A 217 -7.37 8.29 -20.64
C HIS A 217 -8.85 8.70 -20.45
N MET A 218 -9.49 8.29 -19.34
CA MET A 218 -10.87 8.68 -19.02
C MET A 218 -11.03 10.20 -18.83
N LEU A 219 -9.97 10.87 -18.35
CA LEU A 219 -9.93 12.33 -18.19
C LEU A 219 -9.59 13.06 -19.49
N GLY A 220 -9.29 12.34 -20.59
CA GLY A 220 -8.84 12.93 -21.85
C GLY A 220 -7.42 13.50 -21.77
N LEU A 221 -6.59 13.03 -20.83
CA LEU A 221 -5.24 13.53 -20.60
C LEU A 221 -4.18 12.59 -21.16
N GLU A 222 -3.10 13.17 -21.67
CA GLU A 222 -1.88 12.42 -21.90
C GLU A 222 -1.25 11.96 -20.57
N HIS A 223 -0.52 10.85 -20.62
CA HIS A 223 0.10 10.28 -19.43
C HIS A 223 1.14 11.20 -18.78
N GLY A 224 1.83 12.03 -19.58
CA GLY A 224 2.77 13.04 -19.10
C GLY A 224 2.06 14.12 -18.27
N SER A 225 0.97 14.68 -18.82
CA SER A 225 0.13 15.68 -18.15
C SER A 225 -0.49 15.13 -16.86
N TRP A 226 -0.92 13.87 -16.86
CA TRP A 226 -1.39 13.20 -15.65
C TRP A 226 -0.31 13.09 -14.56
N CYS A 227 0.91 12.68 -14.91
CA CYS A 227 2.02 12.62 -13.95
C CYS A 227 2.42 14.00 -13.42
N ALA A 228 2.35 15.04 -14.27
CA ALA A 228 2.60 16.42 -13.88
C ALA A 228 1.54 16.92 -12.88
N LEU A 229 0.25 16.63 -13.15
CA LEU A 229 -0.84 16.93 -12.24
C LEU A 229 -0.65 16.22 -10.88
N LEU A 230 -0.33 14.93 -10.88
CA LEU A 230 -0.08 14.17 -9.65
C LEU A 230 1.06 14.79 -8.82
N THR A 231 2.14 15.19 -9.49
CA THR A 231 3.29 15.82 -8.84
C THR A 231 2.93 17.18 -8.27
N ALA A 232 2.11 17.98 -8.97
CA ALA A 232 1.62 19.27 -8.50
C ALA A 232 0.65 19.13 -7.32
N VAL A 233 -0.27 18.17 -7.38
CA VAL A 233 -1.35 18.00 -6.40
C VAL A 233 -0.87 17.30 -5.12
N LEU A 234 -0.12 16.20 -5.26
CA LEU A 234 0.39 15.40 -4.14
C LEU A 234 1.78 15.84 -3.68
N GLY A 235 2.52 16.54 -4.53
CA GLY A 235 3.90 16.93 -4.29
C GLY A 235 4.90 15.88 -4.76
N THR A 236 6.15 16.29 -4.92
CA THR A 236 7.24 15.42 -5.37
C THR A 236 7.44 14.23 -4.40
N PRO A 237 7.55 12.98 -4.90
CA PRO A 237 7.77 11.80 -4.05
C PRO A 237 9.20 11.69 -3.49
N ASP A 238 10.13 12.53 -3.96
CA ASP A 238 11.53 12.51 -3.54
C ASP A 238 11.71 12.92 -2.06
N LEU A 239 12.30 12.01 -1.28
CA LEU A 239 12.64 12.17 0.14
C LEU A 239 13.43 13.44 0.45
N LYS A 240 14.20 13.95 -0.52
CA LYS A 240 15.07 15.12 -0.38
C LYS A 240 14.31 16.44 -0.26
N TRP A 241 13.06 16.49 -0.73
CA TRP A 241 12.27 17.72 -0.83
C TRP A 241 11.06 17.74 0.12
N GLU A 242 10.86 16.72 0.96
CA GLU A 242 9.63 16.53 1.76
C GLU A 242 9.30 17.65 2.75
N HIS A 243 10.30 18.46 3.09
CA HIS A 243 10.21 19.56 4.06
C HIS A 243 10.37 20.94 3.39
N THR A 244 10.47 20.99 2.06
CA THR A 244 10.58 22.22 1.27
C THR A 244 9.26 22.50 0.59
N ALA A 245 8.88 23.75 0.38
CA ALA A 245 7.64 24.14 -0.32
C ALA A 245 7.41 23.34 -1.63
N SER A 246 8.47 22.99 -2.37
CA SER A 246 8.40 22.17 -3.59
C SER A 246 8.06 20.67 -3.39
N GLY A 247 8.15 20.13 -2.17
CA GLY A 247 7.70 18.78 -1.83
C GLY A 247 6.32 18.71 -1.17
N HIS A 248 5.76 19.86 -0.75
CA HIS A 248 4.37 19.99 -0.32
C HIS A 248 3.49 20.26 -1.55
N GLY A 249 2.72 19.27 -2.01
CA GLY A 249 1.74 19.47 -3.08
C GLY A 249 0.55 20.31 -2.66
N LEU A 250 -0.27 20.70 -3.64
CA LEU A 250 -1.49 21.52 -3.49
C LEU A 250 -2.32 21.11 -2.26
N LEU A 251 -2.67 19.82 -2.14
CA LEU A 251 -3.55 19.35 -1.05
C LEU A 251 -2.93 19.55 0.33
N ARG A 252 -1.60 19.42 0.48
CA ARG A 252 -0.92 19.61 1.76
C ARG A 252 -0.81 21.09 2.13
N ARG A 253 -0.73 21.98 1.14
CA ARG A 253 -0.71 23.44 1.37
C ARG A 253 -2.08 23.94 1.79
N VAL A 254 -3.13 23.52 1.08
CA VAL A 254 -4.52 23.85 1.41
C VAL A 254 -4.93 23.25 2.75
N ALA A 255 -4.57 22.00 3.05
CA ALA A 255 -4.81 21.38 4.36
C ALA A 255 -4.03 22.06 5.51
N GLY A 256 -2.92 22.74 5.19
CA GLY A 256 -2.18 23.57 6.14
C GLY A 256 -2.82 24.93 6.41
N GLY A 257 -3.95 25.24 5.77
CA GLY A 257 -4.69 26.48 5.93
C GLY A 257 -4.31 27.60 4.96
N MET A 258 -3.46 27.34 3.96
CA MET A 258 -3.10 28.33 2.95
C MET A 258 -4.30 28.60 2.02
N PRO A 259 -4.74 29.85 1.85
CA PRO A 259 -5.85 30.18 0.96
C PRO A 259 -5.47 29.92 -0.51
N ALA A 260 -6.46 29.56 -1.33
CA ALA A 260 -6.25 29.27 -2.76
C ALA A 260 -5.54 30.41 -3.50
N ASP A 261 -5.83 31.67 -3.17
CA ASP A 261 -5.22 32.85 -3.78
C ASP A 261 -3.71 32.93 -3.54
N GLU A 262 -3.24 32.53 -2.36
CA GLU A 262 -1.81 32.52 -2.02
C GLU A 262 -1.09 31.34 -2.68
N VAL A 263 -1.79 30.21 -2.88
CA VAL A 263 -1.26 29.08 -3.64
C VAL A 263 -1.03 29.43 -5.12
N LEU A 264 -1.90 30.26 -5.69
CA LEU A 264 -1.78 30.73 -7.08
C LEU A 264 -0.59 31.67 -7.31
N LEU A 265 0.04 32.20 -6.26
CA LEU A 265 1.27 32.99 -6.39
C LEU A 265 2.51 32.12 -6.65
N ASP A 266 2.45 30.80 -6.43
CA ASP A 266 3.54 29.89 -6.77
C ASP A 266 3.60 29.65 -8.28
N VAL A 267 4.42 30.45 -8.96
CA VAL A 267 4.65 30.40 -10.41
C VAL A 267 5.03 29.01 -10.90
N ARG A 268 5.77 28.22 -10.12
CA ARG A 268 6.21 26.87 -10.55
C ARG A 268 5.06 25.88 -10.50
N LEU A 269 4.21 25.98 -9.47
CA LEU A 269 3.01 25.16 -9.36
C LEU A 269 2.02 25.50 -10.49
N VAL A 270 1.72 26.78 -10.69
CA VAL A 270 0.80 27.24 -11.73
C VAL A 270 1.30 26.88 -13.13
N ALA A 271 2.58 27.11 -13.44
CA ALA A 271 3.15 26.72 -14.73
C ALA A 271 3.02 25.21 -15.01
N THR A 272 3.18 24.38 -13.98
CA THR A 272 3.01 22.92 -14.10
C THR A 272 1.55 22.54 -14.35
N LEU A 273 0.61 23.18 -13.64
CA LEU A 273 -0.83 22.93 -13.79
C LEU A 273 -1.37 23.41 -15.14
N VAL A 274 -0.92 24.57 -15.62
CA VAL A 274 -1.30 25.11 -16.94
C VAL A 274 -0.74 24.24 -18.06
N ALA A 275 0.52 23.81 -17.98
CA ALA A 275 1.11 22.93 -18.99
C ALA A 275 0.47 21.52 -19.00
N ALA A 276 -0.09 21.09 -17.88
CA ALA A 276 -0.79 19.81 -17.76
C ALA A 276 -2.29 19.90 -18.11
N ALA A 277 -2.84 21.10 -18.33
CA ALA A 277 -4.25 21.27 -18.63
C ALA A 277 -4.61 20.60 -19.97
N PRO A 278 -5.79 19.95 -20.07
CA PRO A 278 -6.25 19.42 -21.35
C PRO A 278 -6.45 20.57 -22.32
N GLU A 279 -5.99 20.43 -23.57
CA GLU A 279 -6.33 21.38 -24.62
C GLU A 279 -7.85 21.44 -24.72
N HIS A 280 -8.41 22.65 -24.55
CA HIS A 280 -9.81 22.85 -24.89
C HIS A 280 -9.96 22.57 -26.38
N ASP A 281 -10.87 21.66 -26.71
CA ASP A 281 -11.47 21.56 -28.05
C ASP A 281 -12.20 22.88 -28.29
N ASN A 282 -11.46 23.92 -28.67
CA ASN A 282 -12.01 25.12 -29.23
C ASN A 282 -12.50 24.70 -30.61
N PRO A 283 -13.82 24.65 -30.88
CA PRO A 283 -14.30 24.46 -32.23
C PRO A 283 -13.83 25.69 -33.01
N THR A 284 -12.65 25.60 -33.61
CA THR A 284 -12.22 26.56 -34.62
C THR A 284 -13.36 26.61 -35.63
N PRO A 285 -14.03 27.76 -35.83
CA PRO A 285 -14.95 27.88 -36.94
C PRO A 285 -14.10 27.63 -38.17
N ARG A 286 -14.31 26.48 -38.82
CA ARG A 286 -13.72 26.22 -40.13
C ARG A 286 -14.22 27.33 -41.03
N SER A 287 -13.35 28.31 -41.28
CA SER A 287 -13.52 29.32 -42.30
C SER A 287 -13.56 28.61 -43.66
N HIS A 288 -14.73 28.10 -44.02
CA HIS A 288 -15.09 27.89 -45.41
C HIS A 288 -15.39 29.27 -45.98
N GLU A 289 -14.34 30.04 -46.27
CA GLU A 289 -14.44 31.23 -47.09
C GLU A 289 -13.79 30.95 -48.45
N HIS A 290 -14.57 31.21 -49.47
CA HIS A 290 -14.40 30.81 -50.86
C HIS A 290 -13.15 31.40 -51.54
N ALA A 291 -12.48 30.59 -52.37
CA ALA A 291 -11.73 31.10 -53.52
C ALA A 291 -12.38 30.60 -54.82
N HIS A 292 -13.40 31.35 -55.23
CA HIS A 292 -13.97 31.33 -56.56
C HIS A 292 -12.95 31.95 -57.53
N GLY A 293 -12.03 31.14 -58.05
CA GLY A 293 -10.98 31.54 -59.00
C GLY A 293 -11.36 31.17 -60.43
N ARG A 294 -12.23 31.97 -61.03
CA ARG A 294 -12.56 32.01 -62.46
C ARG A 294 -11.27 32.05 -63.31
N LYS A 295 -11.03 31.02 -64.13
CA LYS A 295 -10.17 31.12 -65.33
C LYS A 295 -10.94 30.59 -66.54
N VAL A 296 -11.36 31.54 -67.37
CA VAL A 296 -11.79 31.32 -68.75
C VAL A 296 -10.68 31.87 -69.66
N ALA A 297 -10.45 31.17 -70.78
CA ALA A 297 -9.64 31.51 -71.97
C ALA A 297 -8.11 31.38 -71.84
N ALA A 298 -7.35 30.92 -72.83
CA ALA A 298 -7.58 30.24 -74.12
C ALA A 298 -6.18 29.89 -74.66
N HIS A 299 -5.96 28.67 -75.17
CA HIS A 299 -5.20 28.41 -76.40
C HIS A 299 -5.09 26.91 -76.67
N ALA A 300 -5.71 26.53 -77.80
CA ALA A 300 -5.40 25.45 -78.75
C ALA A 300 -6.70 24.74 -79.17
#